data_AF-A0A8J7HLB3-F1
#
_entry.id   AF-A0A8J7HLB3-F1
#
_cell.length_a   1.000
_cell.length_b   1.000
_cell.length_c   1.000
_cell.angle_alpha   90.00
_cell.angle_beta   90.00
_cell.angle_gamma   90.00
#
_symmetry.space_group_name_H-M   'P 1'
#
loop_
_entity.id
_entity.type
_entity.pdbx_description
1 polymer ?
#
loop_
_entity_poly.entity_id
_entity_poly.type
_entity_poly.pdbx_seq_one_letter_code
_entity_poly.pdbx_strand_id
1 'polypeptide(L)'
;MQSLVSTFTQHLDLSPTQLKAIFSMPLTEFINSPELQQQLDSLDTNLLKTTLTTAGAVLAKELPPFYNWLKNELGVKRVPNSPDHTTKWVVGFVNSQESLTRLVELHCPVPRPALEASIPRLVGVFADVEDKQIRQEWQKAVAALCLVLVVAARQQDRLNLAA
;
A
#
# COMPACT_ATOMS: atom_id res chain seq x y z
N MET A 1 -15.61 2.30 -0.99
CA MET A 1 -15.08 3.39 -1.85
C MET A 1 -14.84 4.70 -1.09
N GLN A 2 -15.80 5.23 -0.32
CA GLN A 2 -15.55 6.46 0.47
C GLN A 2 -14.39 6.31 1.46
N SER A 3 -14.37 5.23 2.25
CA SER A 3 -13.26 4.94 3.19
C SER A 3 -11.88 4.88 2.50
N LEU A 4 -11.78 4.23 1.33
CA LEU A 4 -10.53 4.17 0.54
C LEU A 4 -10.04 5.56 0.10
N VAL A 5 -10.93 6.36 -0.49
CA VAL A 5 -10.60 7.72 -0.94
C VAL A 5 -10.18 8.55 0.26
N SER A 6 -10.93 8.51 1.36
CA SER A 6 -10.58 9.23 2.59
C SER A 6 -9.20 8.84 3.12
N THR A 7 -8.87 7.54 3.16
CA THR A 7 -7.53 7.07 3.58
C THR A 7 -6.44 7.69 2.69
N PHE A 8 -6.58 7.63 1.36
CA PHE A 8 -5.57 8.23 0.50
C PHE A 8 -5.48 9.74 0.67
N THR A 9 -6.60 10.47 0.73
CA THR A 9 -6.57 11.93 0.93
C THR A 9 -6.02 12.36 2.29
N GLN A 10 -6.06 11.49 3.31
CA GLN A 10 -5.51 11.77 4.64
C GLN A 10 -3.99 11.62 4.69
N HIS A 11 -3.43 10.72 3.87
CA HIS A 11 -2.02 10.33 3.95
C HIS A 11 -1.20 10.75 2.74
N LEU A 12 -1.84 11.08 1.62
CA LEU A 12 -1.22 11.52 0.37
C LEU A 12 -1.71 12.92 0.01
N ASP A 13 -0.86 13.70 -0.65
CA ASP A 13 -1.20 15.04 -1.13
C ASP A 13 -1.97 14.93 -2.47
N LEU A 14 -3.14 14.32 -2.41
CA LEU A 14 -4.01 14.06 -3.55
C LEU A 14 -5.46 14.40 -3.20
N SER A 15 -6.12 15.17 -4.06
CA SER A 15 -7.55 15.46 -3.93
C SER A 15 -8.41 14.24 -4.31
N PRO A 16 -9.67 14.16 -3.83
CA PRO A 16 -10.62 13.14 -4.28
C PRO A 16 -10.80 13.08 -5.80
N THR A 17 -10.70 14.22 -6.48
CA THR A 17 -10.82 14.30 -7.95
C THR A 17 -9.60 13.69 -8.64
N GLN A 18 -8.38 13.99 -8.17
CA GLN A 18 -7.16 13.36 -8.67
C GLN A 18 -7.19 11.85 -8.47
N LEU A 19 -7.61 11.37 -7.29
CA LEU A 19 -7.72 9.93 -7.02
C LEU A 19 -8.67 9.21 -7.98
N LYS A 20 -9.82 9.82 -8.32
CA LYS A 20 -10.75 9.25 -9.31
C LYS A 20 -10.12 9.13 -10.70
N ALA A 21 -9.34 10.14 -11.11
CA ALA A 21 -8.61 10.11 -12.37
C ALA A 21 -7.54 9.00 -12.35
N ILE A 22 -6.71 8.97 -11.30
CA ILE A 22 -5.66 7.96 -11.08
C ILE A 22 -6.23 6.54 -11.13
N PHE A 23 -7.35 6.27 -10.44
CA PHE A 23 -7.97 4.94 -10.45
C PHE A 23 -8.46 4.47 -11.83
N SER A 24 -8.63 5.40 -12.77
CA SER A 24 -9.06 5.12 -14.13
C SER A 24 -7.89 4.97 -15.10
N MET A 25 -6.68 5.38 -14.70
CA MET A 25 -5.48 5.29 -15.52
C MET A 25 -5.02 3.84 -15.72
N PRO A 26 -4.35 3.53 -16.84
CA PRO A 26 -3.49 2.36 -16.97
C PRO A 26 -2.35 2.43 -15.95
N LEU A 27 -2.01 1.30 -15.35
CA LEU A 27 -0.89 1.14 -14.41
C LEU A 27 0.43 1.60 -15.02
N THR A 28 0.67 1.31 -16.30
CA THR A 28 1.88 1.72 -17.01
C THR A 28 1.99 3.24 -17.13
N GLU A 29 0.88 3.94 -17.30
CA GLU A 29 0.86 5.41 -17.30
C GLU A 29 1.04 5.94 -15.87
N PHE A 30 0.34 5.35 -14.90
CA PHE A 30 0.40 5.79 -13.51
C PHE A 30 1.80 5.62 -12.88
N ILE A 31 2.49 4.50 -13.13
CA ILE A 31 3.85 4.27 -12.59
C ILE A 31 4.85 5.31 -13.10
N ASN A 32 4.61 5.87 -14.30
CA ASN A 32 5.44 6.91 -14.90
C ASN A 32 4.85 8.32 -14.72
N SER A 33 3.80 8.47 -13.91
CA SER A 33 3.09 9.74 -13.76
C SER A 33 3.82 10.68 -12.80
N PRO A 34 3.79 12.00 -13.07
CA PRO A 34 4.28 13.01 -12.14
C PRO A 34 3.61 12.93 -10.77
N GLU A 35 2.33 12.57 -10.73
CA GLU A 35 1.55 12.44 -9.50
C GLU A 35 2.14 11.39 -8.57
N LEU A 36 2.46 10.19 -9.09
CA LEU A 36 3.09 9.15 -8.29
C LEU A 36 4.50 9.57 -7.88
N GLN A 37 5.29 10.10 -8.82
CA GLN A 37 6.65 10.55 -8.53
C GLN A 37 6.67 11.59 -7.41
N GLN A 38 5.77 12.58 -7.43
CA GLN A 38 5.65 13.57 -6.38
C GLN A 38 5.33 12.93 -5.01
N GLN A 39 4.44 11.93 -4.96
CA GLN A 39 4.16 11.25 -3.69
C GLN A 39 5.39 10.51 -3.16
N LEU A 40 6.14 9.83 -4.03
CA LEU A 40 7.35 9.09 -3.66
C LEU A 40 8.51 10.01 -3.24
N ASP A 41 8.75 11.08 -4.01
CA ASP A 41 9.80 12.07 -3.75
C ASP A 41 9.53 12.88 -2.47
N SER A 42 8.26 12.96 -2.06
CA SER A 42 7.87 13.62 -0.82
C SER A 42 8.10 12.78 0.45
N LEU A 43 8.54 11.53 0.32
CA LEU A 43 8.85 10.67 1.46
C LEU A 43 10.18 11.08 2.11
N ASP A 44 10.21 11.16 3.43
CA ASP A 44 11.44 11.30 4.21
C ASP A 44 12.15 9.93 4.28
N THR A 45 12.87 9.60 3.22
CA THR A 45 13.60 8.33 3.10
C THR A 45 14.67 8.16 4.19
N ASN A 46 15.21 9.25 4.75
CA ASN A 46 16.18 9.18 5.85
C ASN A 46 15.49 8.75 7.15
N LEU A 47 14.32 9.33 7.44
CA LEU A 47 13.52 8.92 8.59
C LEU A 47 13.06 7.47 8.45
N LEU A 48 12.57 7.07 7.27
CA LEU A 48 12.16 5.69 7.01
C LEU A 48 13.31 4.70 7.22
N LYS A 49 14.52 5.02 6.73
CA LYS A 49 15.72 4.18 6.91
C LYS A 49 16.16 4.06 8.36
N THR A 50 16.16 5.16 9.11
CA THR A 50 16.59 5.17 10.51
C THR A 50 15.58 4.49 11.44
N THR A 51 14.32 4.34 11.00
CA THR A 51 13.23 3.77 11.81
C THR A 51 12.76 2.38 11.33
N LEU A 52 13.54 1.72 10.47
CA LEU A 52 13.25 0.37 9.97
C LEU A 52 13.03 -0.65 11.08
N THR A 53 13.78 -0.58 12.19
CA THR A 53 13.62 -1.49 13.33
C THR A 53 12.25 -1.32 13.99
N THR A 54 11.80 -0.07 14.17
CA THR A 54 10.46 0.24 14.70
C THR A 54 9.39 -0.31 13.78
N ALA A 55 9.52 -0.08 12.47
CA ALA A 55 8.55 -0.59 11.51
C ALA A 55 8.52 -2.11 11.44
N GLY A 56 9.69 -2.77 11.51
CA GLY A 56 9.78 -4.22 11.58
C GLY A 56 9.05 -4.80 12.78
N ALA A 57 9.19 -4.19 13.96
CA ALA A 57 8.48 -4.61 15.17
C ALA A 57 6.95 -4.42 15.06
N VAL A 58 6.51 -3.28 14.52
CA VAL A 58 5.08 -3.02 14.26
C VAL A 58 4.51 -4.04 13.29
N LEU A 59 5.16 -4.24 12.14
CA LEU A 59 4.71 -5.20 11.13
C LEU A 59 4.69 -6.64 11.65
N ALA A 60 5.69 -7.05 12.45
CA ALA A 60 5.72 -8.36 13.06
C ALA A 60 4.53 -8.61 14.00
N LYS A 61 4.10 -7.57 14.72
CA LYS A 61 2.94 -7.61 15.63
C LYS A 61 1.61 -7.58 14.87
N GLU A 62 1.48 -6.67 13.90
CA GLU A 62 0.18 -6.31 13.29
C GLU A 62 -0.16 -7.14 12.04
N LEU A 63 0.83 -7.66 11.31
CA LEU A 63 0.55 -8.43 10.08
C LEU A 63 -0.09 -9.81 10.33
N PRO A 64 0.31 -10.61 11.34
CA PRO A 64 -0.35 -11.89 11.60
C PRO A 64 -1.88 -11.78 11.82
N PRO A 65 -2.40 -10.90 12.71
CA PRO A 65 -3.85 -10.74 12.85
C PRO A 65 -4.50 -10.13 11.59
N PHE A 66 -3.78 -9.28 10.85
CA PHE A 66 -4.25 -8.75 9.57
C PHE A 66 -4.41 -9.86 8.51
N TYR A 67 -3.47 -10.79 8.38
CA TYR A 67 -3.57 -11.92 7.44
C TYR A 67 -4.70 -12.89 7.80
N ASN A 68 -4.88 -13.16 9.10
CA ASN A 68 -6.02 -13.95 9.58
C ASN A 68 -7.34 -13.29 9.19
N TRP A 69 -7.44 -11.97 9.34
CA TRP A 69 -8.61 -11.21 8.92
C TRP A 69 -8.83 -11.24 7.39
N LEU A 70 -7.79 -11.05 6.58
CA LEU A 70 -7.89 -11.16 5.12
C LEU A 70 -8.44 -12.53 4.69
N LYS A 71 -7.96 -13.60 5.33
CA LYS A 71 -8.36 -14.97 5.01
C LYS A 71 -9.80 -15.25 5.43
N ASN A 72 -10.16 -14.90 6.66
CA ASN A 72 -11.43 -15.30 7.26
C ASN A 72 -12.58 -14.36 6.87
N GLU A 73 -12.34 -13.04 6.85
CA GLU A 73 -13.39 -12.05 6.60
C GLU A 73 -13.52 -11.67 5.12
N LEU A 74 -12.40 -11.65 4.40
CA LEU A 74 -12.37 -11.26 2.98
C LEU A 74 -12.16 -12.43 2.02
N GLY A 75 -12.05 -13.66 2.54
CA GLY A 75 -11.93 -14.87 1.73
C GLY A 75 -10.66 -14.93 0.87
N VAL A 76 -9.61 -14.18 1.23
CA VAL A 76 -8.36 -14.14 0.47
C VAL A 76 -7.65 -15.49 0.62
N LYS A 77 -7.54 -16.23 -0.48
CA LYS A 77 -7.00 -17.61 -0.48
C LYS A 77 -5.49 -17.68 -0.28
N ARG A 78 -4.76 -16.70 -0.82
CA ARG A 78 -3.30 -16.61 -0.75
C ARG A 78 -2.91 -15.45 0.16
N VAL A 79 -2.72 -15.75 1.44
CA VAL A 79 -2.14 -14.82 2.42
C VAL A 79 -0.76 -15.34 2.85
N PRO A 80 0.21 -14.46 3.13
CA PRO A 80 1.50 -14.89 3.65
C PRO A 80 1.36 -15.61 5.00
N ASN A 81 2.18 -16.63 5.23
CA ASN A 81 2.23 -17.35 6.51
C ASN A 81 3.08 -16.64 7.58
N SER A 82 3.86 -15.64 7.19
CA SER A 82 4.76 -14.87 8.06
C SER A 82 4.77 -13.38 7.68
N PRO A 83 4.93 -12.46 8.64
CA PRO A 83 5.17 -11.04 8.37
C PRO A 83 6.46 -10.80 7.57
N ASP A 84 7.44 -11.71 7.63
CA ASP A 84 8.80 -11.50 7.11
C ASP A 84 8.84 -11.07 5.64
N HIS A 85 7.96 -11.62 4.81
CA HIS A 85 7.95 -11.30 3.39
C HIS A 85 7.57 -9.83 3.14
N THR A 86 6.50 -9.37 3.79
CA THR A 86 6.03 -7.98 3.68
C THR A 86 7.01 -7.02 4.35
N THR A 87 7.57 -7.40 5.51
CA THR A 87 8.63 -6.62 6.16
C THR A 87 9.85 -6.47 5.26
N LYS A 88 10.36 -7.56 4.68
CA LYS A 88 11.49 -7.53 3.74
C LYS A 88 11.20 -6.66 2.51
N TRP A 89 9.98 -6.76 1.97
CA TRP A 89 9.61 -5.97 0.81
C TRP A 89 9.60 -4.47 1.14
N VAL A 90 8.96 -4.08 2.25
CA VAL A 90 8.92 -2.68 2.71
C VAL A 90 10.33 -2.15 2.99
N VAL A 91 11.19 -2.93 3.64
CA VAL A 91 12.61 -2.61 3.88
C VAL A 91 13.36 -2.45 2.54
N GLY A 92 13.15 -3.36 1.59
CA GLY A 92 13.77 -3.33 0.27
C GLY A 92 13.35 -2.09 -0.52
N PHE A 93 12.06 -1.75 -0.49
CA PHE A 93 11.53 -0.53 -1.12
C PHE A 93 12.17 0.74 -0.56
N VAL A 94 12.24 0.88 0.77
CA VAL A 94 12.88 2.02 1.44
C VAL A 94 14.36 2.14 1.07
N ASN A 95 15.02 1.01 0.78
CA ASN A 95 16.41 0.95 0.35
C ASN A 95 16.59 0.98 -1.18
N SER A 96 15.52 1.25 -1.95
CA SER A 96 15.54 1.28 -3.43
C SER A 96 15.97 -0.06 -4.07
N GLN A 97 15.74 -1.17 -3.38
CA GLN A 97 16.07 -2.53 -3.81
C GLN A 97 14.85 -3.28 -4.39
N GLU A 98 13.65 -2.70 -4.30
CA GLU A 98 12.41 -3.27 -4.82
C GLU A 98 11.81 -2.35 -5.88
N SER A 99 11.21 -2.96 -6.92
CA SER A 99 10.52 -2.21 -7.98
C SER A 99 9.01 -2.20 -7.77
N LEU A 100 8.34 -1.15 -8.26
CA LEU A 100 6.88 -1.08 -8.26
C LEU A 100 6.24 -2.17 -9.12
N THR A 101 6.91 -2.62 -10.18
CA THR A 101 6.48 -3.78 -10.97
C THR A 101 6.45 -5.03 -10.12
N ARG A 102 7.52 -5.27 -9.34
CA ARG A 102 7.60 -6.45 -8.46
C ARG A 102 6.54 -6.40 -7.36
N LEU A 103 6.27 -5.21 -6.81
CA LEU A 103 5.17 -5.01 -5.85
C LEU A 103 3.84 -5.52 -6.41
N VAL A 104 3.51 -5.12 -7.64
CA VAL A 104 2.26 -5.47 -8.31
C VAL A 104 2.19 -6.97 -8.57
N GLU A 105 3.26 -7.59 -9.08
CA GLU A 105 3.31 -9.04 -9.32
C GLU A 105 3.01 -9.84 -8.06
N LEU A 106 3.60 -9.45 -6.93
CA LEU A 106 3.44 -10.14 -5.65
C LEU A 106 2.00 -10.07 -5.11
N HIS A 107 1.29 -8.98 -5.40
CA HIS A 107 -0.04 -8.71 -4.84
C HIS A 107 -1.19 -8.90 -5.84
N CYS A 108 -0.89 -9.14 -7.12
CA CYS A 108 -1.86 -9.44 -8.17
C CYS A 108 -2.89 -10.54 -7.80
N PRO A 109 -2.53 -11.61 -7.05
CA PRO A 109 -3.51 -12.63 -6.65
C PRO A 109 -4.59 -12.15 -5.66
N VAL A 110 -4.48 -10.96 -5.06
CA VAL A 110 -5.47 -10.43 -4.11
C VAL A 110 -6.63 -9.81 -4.89
N PRO A 111 -7.88 -10.27 -4.71
CA PRO A 111 -9.04 -9.69 -5.41
C PRO A 111 -9.22 -8.21 -5.07
N ARG A 112 -9.55 -7.38 -6.06
CA ARG A 112 -9.72 -5.93 -5.88
C ARG A 112 -10.64 -5.56 -4.71
N PRO A 113 -11.84 -6.16 -4.53
CA PRO A 113 -12.70 -5.78 -3.41
C PRO A 113 -12.04 -6.01 -2.04
N ALA A 114 -11.29 -7.11 -1.91
CA ALA A 114 -10.56 -7.44 -0.69
C ALA A 114 -9.38 -6.48 -0.47
N LEU A 115 -8.61 -6.20 -1.53
CA LEU A 115 -7.51 -5.24 -1.49
C LEU A 115 -8.01 -3.86 -1.04
N GLU A 116 -9.01 -3.30 -1.72
CA GLU A 116 -9.57 -1.97 -1.42
C GLU A 116 -10.13 -1.90 0.01
N ALA A 117 -10.78 -2.97 0.49
CA ALA A 117 -11.29 -3.04 1.86
C ALA A 117 -10.18 -3.13 2.92
N SER A 118 -9.02 -3.69 2.56
CA SER A 118 -7.91 -3.90 3.49
C SER A 118 -7.06 -2.65 3.73
N ILE A 119 -7.02 -1.71 2.78
CA ILE A 119 -6.10 -0.57 2.78
C ILE A 119 -6.21 0.33 4.03
N PRO A 120 -7.41 0.73 4.50
CA PRO A 120 -7.52 1.53 5.71
C PRO A 120 -6.87 0.84 6.93
N ARG A 121 -7.01 -0.48 7.03
CA ARG A 121 -6.41 -1.27 8.11
C ARG A 121 -4.89 -1.42 7.92
N LEU A 122 -4.43 -1.63 6.69
CA LEU A 122 -3.01 -1.78 6.40
C LEU A 122 -2.22 -0.48 6.63
N VAL A 123 -2.79 0.67 6.25
CA VAL A 123 -2.20 1.98 6.59
C VAL A 123 -2.29 2.21 8.11
N GLY A 124 -3.39 1.79 8.73
CA GLY A 124 -3.63 1.90 10.16
C GLY A 124 -2.68 1.09 11.06
N VAL A 125 -1.86 0.16 10.55
CA VAL A 125 -0.98 -0.67 11.39
C VAL A 125 0.03 0.16 12.19
N PHE A 126 0.38 1.35 11.72
CA PHE A 126 1.29 2.26 12.42
C PHE A 126 0.58 3.21 13.40
N ALA A 127 -0.74 3.11 13.59
CA ALA A 127 -1.52 4.05 14.40
C ALA A 127 -1.02 4.19 15.85
N ASP A 128 -0.52 3.10 16.43
CA ASP A 128 -0.05 3.04 17.82
C ASP A 128 1.43 3.41 17.98
N VAL A 129 2.15 3.76 16.90
CA VAL A 129 3.52 4.27 17.01
C VAL A 129 3.49 5.61 17.73
N GLU A 130 4.13 5.72 18.89
CA GLU A 130 4.05 6.91 19.75
C GLU A 130 4.54 8.18 19.04
N ASP A 131 5.72 8.10 18.42
CA ASP A 131 6.30 9.21 17.67
C ASP A 131 5.42 9.55 16.47
N LYS A 132 4.85 10.77 16.51
CA LYS A 132 3.94 11.26 15.48
C LYS A 132 4.59 11.36 14.11
N GLN A 133 5.84 11.78 14.03
CA GLN A 133 6.54 11.96 12.76
C GLN A 133 6.80 10.60 12.12
N ILE A 134 7.30 9.64 12.90
CA ILE A 134 7.51 8.25 12.46
C ILE A 134 6.20 7.64 11.99
N ARG A 135 5.14 7.76 12.80
CA ARG A 135 3.80 7.27 12.47
C ARG A 135 3.31 7.80 11.14
N GLN A 136 3.33 9.12 10.96
CA GLN A 136 2.82 9.77 9.76
C GLN A 136 3.62 9.37 8.51
N GLU A 137 4.94 9.30 8.63
CA GLU A 137 5.82 8.97 7.51
C GLU A 137 5.61 7.53 7.05
N TRP A 138 5.48 6.58 7.97
CA TRP A 138 5.18 5.19 7.64
C TRP A 138 3.78 5.01 7.05
N GLN A 139 2.77 5.70 7.59
CA GLN A 139 1.41 5.68 7.01
C GLN A 139 1.39 6.23 5.59
N LYS A 140 2.12 7.31 5.33
CA LYS A 140 2.29 7.90 4.00
C LYS A 140 2.98 6.95 3.03
N ALA A 141 4.10 6.34 3.42
CA ALA A 141 4.82 5.37 2.61
C ALA A 141 3.92 4.17 2.22
N VAL A 142 3.22 3.58 3.20
CA VAL A 142 2.32 2.46 2.94
C VAL A 142 1.14 2.87 2.06
N ALA A 143 0.57 4.06 2.27
CA ALA A 143 -0.51 4.57 1.42
C ALA A 143 -0.06 4.75 -0.04
N ALA A 144 1.15 5.28 -0.28
CA ALA A 144 1.68 5.45 -1.63
C ALA A 144 1.84 4.10 -2.36
N LEU A 145 2.36 3.09 -1.66
CA LEU A 145 2.49 1.73 -2.19
C LEU A 145 1.12 1.09 -2.48
N CYS A 146 0.16 1.26 -1.57
CA CYS A 146 -1.20 0.76 -1.73
C CYS A 146 -1.91 1.41 -2.93
N LEU A 147 -1.62 2.68 -3.24
CA LEU A 147 -2.21 3.37 -4.39
C LEU A 147 -1.84 2.66 -5.71
N VAL A 148 -0.56 2.29 -5.87
CA VAL A 148 -0.08 1.51 -7.02
C VAL A 148 -0.83 0.17 -7.14
N LEU A 149 -1.02 -0.53 -6.02
CA LEU A 149 -1.75 -1.79 -6.00
C LEU A 149 -3.23 -1.64 -6.40
N VAL A 150 -3.89 -0.56 -5.96
CA VAL A 150 -5.28 -0.29 -6.34
C VAL A 150 -5.41 -0.02 -7.82
N VAL A 151 -4.50 0.78 -8.40
CA VAL A 151 -4.51 1.06 -9.85
C VAL A 151 -4.31 -0.23 -10.63
N ALA A 152 -3.35 -1.07 -10.22
CA ALA A 152 -3.12 -2.37 -10.85
C ALA A 152 -4.35 -3.28 -10.78
N ALA A 153 -4.95 -3.44 -9.59
CA ALA A 153 -6.12 -4.29 -9.39
C ALA A 153 -7.34 -3.78 -10.18
N ARG A 154 -7.53 -2.46 -10.28
CA ARG A 154 -8.58 -1.85 -11.11
C ARG A 154 -8.36 -2.07 -12.59
N GLN A 155 -7.11 -1.98 -13.07
CA GLN A 155 -6.81 -2.33 -14.45
C GLN A 155 -7.13 -3.80 -14.74
N GLN A 156 -6.72 -4.71 -13.86
CA GLN A 156 -6.98 -6.14 -14.04
C GLN A 156 -8.47 -6.45 -14.15
N ASP A 157 -9.30 -5.87 -13.27
CA ASP A 157 -10.75 -6.01 -13.34
C ASP A 157 -11.32 -5.49 -14.68
N ARG A 158 -10.83 -4.35 -15.19
CA ARG A 158 -11.27 -3.83 -16.50
C ARG A 158 -10.90 -4.77 -17.64
N LEU A 159 -9.69 -5.34 -17.61
CA LEU A 159 -9.24 -6.31 -18.62
C LEU A 159 -10.06 -7.60 -18.57
N ASN A 160 -10.38 -8.09 -17.37
CA ASN A 160 -11.19 -9.29 -17.19
C ASN A 160 -12.66 -9.08 -17.62
N LEU A 161 -13.18 -7.85 -17.56
CA LEU A 161 -14.52 -7.50 -18.06
C LEU A 161 -14.58 -7.34 -19.59
N ALA A 162 -13.42 -7.18 -20.24
CA ALA A 162 -13.30 -7.03 -21.69
C ALA A 162 -12.96 -8.33 -22.43
N ALA A 163 -12.73 -9.42 -21.68
CA ALA A 163 -12.42 -10.77 -22.18
C ALA A 163 -13.65 -11.69 -22.12
#